data_AF-A0A1S6HB44-F1
#
_entry.id   AF-A0A1S6HB44-F1
#
_cell.length_a   1.000
_cell.length_b   1.000
_cell.length_c   1.000
_cell.angle_alpha   90.00
_cell.angle_beta   90.00
_cell.angle_gamma   90.00
#
_symmetry.space_group_name_H-M   'P 1'
#
loop_
_entity.id
_entity.type
_entity.pdbx_description
1 polymer ?
#
loop_
_entity_poly.entity_id
_entity_poly.type
_entity_poly.pdbx_seq_one_letter_code
_entity_poly.pdbx_strand_id
1 'polypeptide(L)'
;MKTKKRALKQLVTKNMKIMEVIERFPEVAPILMSYGLHCVGCYVSDIETIGQGAMNHGIDEETIDMMIKDANQIVLEGIKESDIDNRAN
;
A
#
# COMPACT_ATOMS: atom_id res chain seq x y z
N MET A 1 2.66 -25.06 5.52
CA MET A 1 2.91 -23.64 5.89
C MET A 1 3.51 -22.82 4.73
N LYS A 2 3.05 -22.98 3.47
CA LYS A 2 3.60 -22.26 2.29
C LYS A 2 2.77 -21.04 1.87
N THR A 3 1.53 -20.92 2.36
CA THR A 3 0.56 -19.89 1.98
C THR A 3 0.77 -18.56 2.71
N LYS A 4 1.03 -18.58 4.02
CA LYS A 4 1.20 -17.36 4.85
C LYS A 4 2.37 -16.47 4.41
N LYS A 5 3.48 -17.07 3.97
CA LYS A 5 4.70 -16.35 3.53
C LYS A 5 4.53 -15.65 2.18
N ARG A 6 3.65 -16.18 1.30
CA ARG A 6 3.34 -15.58 0.00
C ARG A 6 2.40 -14.38 0.16
N ALA A 7 1.40 -14.49 1.06
CA ALA A 7 0.51 -13.40 1.42
C ALA A 7 1.24 -12.20 2.05
N LEU A 8 2.17 -12.44 3.00
CA LEU A 8 2.97 -11.36 3.60
C LEU A 8 3.86 -10.61 2.58
N LYS A 9 4.27 -11.27 1.49
CA LYS A 9 5.05 -10.62 0.44
C LYS A 9 4.21 -9.67 -0.42
N GLN A 10 2.88 -9.81 -0.38
CA GLN A 10 1.92 -9.02 -1.15
C GLN A 10 1.26 -7.90 -0.34
N LEU A 11 1.51 -7.77 0.96
CA LEU A 11 0.90 -6.72 1.77
C LEU A 11 1.78 -5.46 1.81
N VAL A 12 1.12 -4.31 1.81
CA VAL A 12 1.72 -2.99 2.00
C VAL A 12 2.17 -2.84 3.44
N THR A 13 3.34 -2.22 3.65
CA THR A 13 3.86 -1.87 4.98
C THR A 13 4.38 -0.44 4.98
N LYS A 14 4.37 0.22 6.14
CA LYS A 14 4.87 1.60 6.27
C LYS A 14 6.37 1.78 5.96
N ASN A 15 7.13 0.68 5.93
CA ASN A 15 8.55 0.67 5.59
C ASN A 15 8.82 0.57 4.08
N MET A 16 7.79 0.35 3.26
CA MET A 16 7.94 0.35 1.81
C MET A 16 8.00 1.78 1.27
N LYS A 17 8.72 1.96 0.18
CA LYS A 17 8.77 3.22 -0.56
C LYS A 17 7.40 3.53 -1.16
N ILE A 18 7.04 4.80 -1.18
CA ILE A 18 5.74 5.24 -1.71
C ILE A 18 5.61 4.82 -3.18
N MET A 19 6.61 5.09 -4.01
CA MET A 19 6.57 4.71 -5.42
C MET A 19 6.54 3.19 -5.63
N GLU A 20 7.31 2.42 -4.86
CA GLU A 20 7.29 0.95 -4.94
C GLU A 20 5.87 0.40 -4.70
N VAL A 21 5.14 0.98 -3.74
CA VAL A 21 3.76 0.56 -3.44
C VAL A 21 2.81 0.93 -4.57
N ILE A 22 2.93 2.12 -5.16
CA ILE A 22 2.08 2.56 -6.28
C ILE A 22 2.33 1.73 -7.54
N GLU A 23 3.59 1.39 -7.85
CA GLU A 23 3.93 0.54 -8.99
C GLU A 23 3.36 -0.87 -8.85
N ARG A 24 3.33 -1.38 -7.62
CA ARG A 24 2.85 -2.74 -7.31
C ARG A 24 1.33 -2.81 -7.13
N PHE A 25 0.73 -1.77 -6.58
CA PHE A 25 -0.66 -1.69 -6.18
C PHE A 25 -1.21 -0.30 -6.55
N PRO A 26 -1.38 0.00 -7.85
CA PRO A 26 -1.85 1.32 -8.30
C PRO A 26 -3.19 1.73 -7.66
N GLU A 27 -4.03 0.76 -7.31
CA GLU A 27 -5.29 0.94 -6.59
C GLU A 27 -5.16 1.50 -5.16
N VAL A 28 -3.96 1.44 -4.57
CA VAL A 28 -3.67 1.99 -3.23
C VAL A 28 -3.41 3.50 -3.28
N ALA A 29 -3.04 4.06 -4.42
CA ALA A 29 -2.76 5.50 -4.58
C ALA A 29 -3.87 6.42 -4.01
N PRO A 30 -5.18 6.23 -4.35
CA PRO A 30 -6.24 7.08 -3.81
C PRO A 30 -6.38 6.97 -2.28
N ILE A 31 -6.03 5.83 -1.67
CA ILE A 31 -6.03 5.67 -0.21
C ILE A 31 -4.90 6.48 0.40
N LEU A 32 -3.66 6.38 -0.10
CA LEU A 32 -2.55 7.17 0.45
C LEU A 32 -2.82 8.69 0.34
N MET A 33 -3.41 9.12 -0.78
CA MET A 33 -3.77 10.52 -0.99
C MET A 33 -4.86 10.99 -0.01
N SER A 34 -5.88 10.17 0.28
CA SER A 34 -6.95 10.55 1.21
C SER A 34 -6.46 10.75 2.64
N TYR A 35 -5.37 10.07 3.01
CA TYR A 35 -4.70 10.23 4.30
C TYR A 35 -3.69 11.40 4.33
N GLY A 36 -3.48 12.10 3.21
CA GLY A 36 -2.66 13.32 3.14
C GLY A 36 -1.36 13.19 2.35
N LEU A 37 -1.03 12.00 1.84
CA LEU A 37 0.13 11.79 0.96
C LEU A 37 -0.18 12.21 -0.47
N HIS A 38 -0.36 13.50 -0.73
CA HIS A 38 -0.63 14.02 -2.09
C HIS A 38 0.60 13.96 -3.02
N CYS A 39 1.79 13.65 -2.47
CA CYS A 39 3.05 13.57 -3.20
C CYS A 39 3.21 12.31 -4.08
N VAL A 40 2.15 11.53 -4.28
CA VAL A 40 2.11 10.37 -5.20
C VAL A 40 2.55 10.84 -6.59
N GLY A 41 3.77 10.50 -6.99
CA GLY A 41 4.37 10.87 -8.28
C GLY A 41 5.36 12.05 -8.27
N CYS A 42 5.74 12.58 -7.11
CA CYS A 42 6.84 13.53 -6.97
C CYS A 42 8.18 12.79 -6.84
N TYR A 43 9.32 13.39 -7.22
CA TYR A 43 10.65 12.78 -7.03
C TYR A 43 10.90 12.29 -5.59
N VAL A 44 10.29 12.94 -4.61
CA VAL A 44 10.40 12.58 -3.20
C VAL A 44 9.76 11.21 -2.90
N SER A 45 8.74 10.76 -3.65
CA SER A 45 8.09 9.45 -3.43
C SER A 45 8.97 8.25 -3.77
N ASP A 46 10.05 8.44 -4.53
CA ASP A 46 11.05 7.39 -4.85
C ASP A 46 12.04 7.14 -3.71
N ILE A 47 12.18 8.10 -2.79
CA ILE A 47 13.16 8.06 -1.71
C ILE A 47 12.53 7.88 -0.33
N GLU A 48 11.31 8.34 -0.13
CA GLU A 48 10.61 8.21 1.16
C GLU A 48 9.81 6.91 1.28
N THR A 49 9.80 6.37 2.49
CA THR A 49 8.83 5.34 2.88
C THR A 49 7.48 5.97 3.17
N ILE A 50 6.41 5.17 3.11
CA ILE A 50 5.06 5.64 3.48
C ILE A 50 5.05 6.25 4.89
N GLY A 51 5.68 5.58 5.86
CA GLY A 51 5.74 6.06 7.23
C GLY A 51 6.52 7.37 7.35
N GLN A 52 7.67 7.49 6.69
CA GLN A 52 8.47 8.71 6.74
C GLN A 52 7.75 9.90 6.08
N GLY A 53 7.19 9.69 4.89
CA GLY A 53 6.41 10.72 4.20
C GLY A 53 5.20 11.15 5.03
N ALA A 54 4.51 10.21 5.67
CA ALA A 54 3.35 10.52 6.50
C ALA A 54 3.74 11.34 7.75
N MET A 55 4.79 10.94 8.47
CA MET A 55 5.30 11.69 9.62
C MET A 55 5.78 13.09 9.23
N ASN A 56 6.43 13.26 8.08
CA ASN A 56 6.87 14.56 7.56
C ASN A 56 5.70 15.51 7.26
N HIS A 57 4.51 14.96 7.06
CA HIS A 57 3.26 15.69 6.86
C HIS A 57 2.42 15.80 8.16
N GLY A 58 2.98 15.43 9.32
CA GLY A 58 2.33 15.56 10.62
C GLY A 58 1.27 14.50 10.92
N ILE A 59 1.27 13.39 10.19
CA ILE A 59 0.37 12.26 10.41
C ILE A 59 0.96 11.40 11.54
N ASP A 60 0.15 11.10 12.55
CA ASP A 60 0.58 10.28 13.68
C ASP A 60 0.62 8.78 13.36
N GLU A 61 1.30 8.03 14.23
CA GLU A 61 1.53 6.59 14.07
C GLU A 61 0.22 5.79 13.99
N GLU A 62 -0.81 6.19 14.75
CA GLU A 62 -2.12 5.54 14.74
C GLU A 62 -2.81 5.71 13.38
N THR A 63 -2.76 6.93 12.83
CA THR A 63 -3.31 7.24 11.51
C THR A 63 -2.52 6.55 10.40
N ILE A 64 -1.20 6.40 10.54
CA ILE A 64 -0.37 5.61 9.61
C ILE A 64 -0.80 4.14 9.63
N ASP A 65 -0.99 3.55 10.81
CA ASP A 65 -1.41 2.15 10.92
C ASP A 65 -2.82 1.93 10.34
N MET A 66 -3.74 2.90 10.49
CA MET A 66 -5.05 2.89 9.82
C MET A 66 -4.92 2.97 8.28
N MET A 67 -4.09 3.88 7.77
CA MET A 67 -3.82 4.00 6.33
C MET A 67 -3.29 2.69 5.73
N ILE A 68 -2.36 2.02 6.42
CA ILE A 68 -1.80 0.74 5.97
C ILE A 68 -2.86 -0.38 6.00
N LYS A 69 -3.74 -0.36 7.00
CA LYS A 69 -4.84 -1.32 7.09
C LYS A 69 -5.82 -1.16 5.92
N ASP A 70 -6.22 0.06 5.61
CA ASP A 70 -7.15 0.36 4.51
C ASP A 70 -6.53 0.03 3.15
N ALA A 71 -5.26 0.38 2.94
CA ALA A 71 -4.52 0.00 1.74
C ALA A 71 -4.50 -1.52 1.54
N ASN A 72 -4.24 -2.28 2.62
CA ASN A 72 -4.21 -3.74 2.55
C ASN A 72 -5.59 -4.36 2.34
N GLN A 73 -6.68 -3.71 2.76
CA GLN A 73 -8.03 -4.20 2.45
C GLN A 73 -8.26 -4.20 0.93
N ILE A 74 -7.90 -3.11 0.25
CA ILE A 74 -8.02 -2.99 -1.21
C ILE A 74 -7.15 -4.03 -1.91
N VAL A 75 -5.89 -4.19 -1.49
CA VAL A 75 -4.97 -5.20 -2.07
C VAL A 75 -5.54 -6.62 -1.92
N LEU A 76 -6.11 -6.94 -0.77
CA LEU A 76 -6.72 -8.25 -0.52
C LEU A 76 -7.99 -8.49 -1.35
N GLU A 77 -8.74 -7.44 -1.65
CA GLU A 77 -9.91 -7.51 -2.55
C GLU A 77 -9.46 -7.75 -4.01
N GLY A 78 -8.46 -7.01 -4.50
CA GLY A 78 -7.89 -7.22 -5.84
C GLY A 78 -7.27 -8.60 -6.04
N ILE A 79 -6.61 -9.16 -5.02
CA ILE A 79 -6.07 -10.53 -5.08
C ILE A 79 -7.19 -11.55 -5.27
N LYS A 80 -8.31 -11.42 -4.55
CA LYS A 80 -9.44 -12.36 -4.66
C LYS A 80 -10.04 -12.38 -6.06
N GLU A 81 -10.10 -11.22 -6.72
CA GLU A 81 -10.61 -11.11 -8.09
C GLU A 81 -9.68 -11.82 -9.09
N SER A 82 -8.36 -11.59 -9.00
CA SER A 82 -7.38 -12.28 -9.85
C SER A 82 -7.35 -13.81 -9.65
N ASP A 83 -7.66 -14.29 -8.44
CA ASP A 83 -7.76 -15.73 -8.12
C ASP A 83 -9.04 -16.37 -8.67
N ILE A 84 -10.07 -15.57 -8.99
CA ILE A 84 -11.31 -16.02 -9.63
C ILE A 84 -11.08 -16.18 -11.14
N ASP A 85 -10.44 -15.20 -11.77
CA ASP A 85 -10.15 -15.24 -13.21
C ASP A 85 -9.28 -16.44 -13.60
N ASN A 86 -8.36 -16.85 -12.72
CA ASN A 86 -7.46 -17.98 -12.96
C ASN A 86 -8.09 -19.37 -12.75
N ARG A 87 -9.36 -19.45 -12.30
CA ARG A 87 -10.12 -20.71 -12.20
C ARG A 87 -11.13 -20.90 -13.33
N ALA A 88 -11.26 -19.91 -14.21
CA ALA A 88 -12.20 -19.92 -15.34
C ALA A 88 -11.58 -20.45 -16.65
N ASN A 89 -10.38 -21.06 -16.62
CA ASN A 89 -9.72 -21.70 -17.76
C ASN A 89 -9.39 -23.17 -17.46
#